data_AF-A0A7V2PPG3-F1
#
_entry.id   AF-A0A7V2PPG3-F1
#
_cell.length_a   1.000
_cell.length_b   1.000
_cell.length_c   1.000
_cell.angle_alpha   90.00
_cell.angle_beta   90.00
_cell.angle_gamma   90.00
#
_symmetry.space_group_name_H-M   'P 1'
#
loop_
_entity.id
_entity.type
_entity.pdbx_description
1 polymer ?
#
loop_
_entity_poly.entity_id
_entity_poly.type
_entity_poly.pdbx_seq_one_letter_code
_entity_poly.pdbx_strand_id
1 'polypeptide(L)'
;MKKQKPDIRRLYRIAERQAGYFTARQARQAGYSASLLTYHTKTGTFQRVRRGVYRWAAFPEMPHADLFIAWLNAGPKAVLSHDSALALYGLSDLLPGEIHLTVPRTASRRRRGVRLHTARLRPDEVTEREGLPAPHIR
;
A
#
# COMPACT_ATOMS: atom_id res chain seq x y z
N MET A 1 -11.45 10.81 -24.53
CA MET A 1 -10.16 10.48 -23.89
C MET A 1 -9.53 9.29 -24.62
N LYS A 2 -8.36 9.45 -25.24
CA LYS A 2 -7.67 8.33 -25.94
C LYS A 2 -7.34 7.22 -24.92
N LYS A 3 -7.69 5.96 -25.21
CA LYS A 3 -7.30 4.82 -24.38
C LYS A 3 -5.77 4.70 -24.43
N GLN A 4 -5.09 5.05 -23.34
CA GLN A 4 -3.65 4.85 -23.22
C GLN A 4 -3.38 3.33 -23.20
N LYS A 5 -2.43 2.87 -24.01
CA LYS A 5 -2.04 1.45 -24.05
C LYS A 5 -1.51 1.04 -22.66
N PRO A 6 -1.91 -0.12 -22.11
CA PRO A 6 -1.39 -0.61 -20.84
C PRO A 6 0.14 -0.71 -20.86
N ASP A 7 0.79 -0.10 -19.88
CA ASP A 7 2.23 -0.15 -19.69
C ASP A 7 2.56 -1.13 -18.54
N ILE A 8 2.83 -2.38 -18.93
CA ILE A 8 3.14 -3.46 -18.00
C ILE A 8 4.44 -3.19 -17.21
N ARG A 9 5.46 -2.60 -17.86
CA ARG A 9 6.74 -2.31 -17.21
C ARG A 9 6.59 -1.25 -16.13
N ARG A 10 5.76 -0.23 -16.39
CA ARG A 10 5.42 0.79 -15.38
C ARG A 10 4.65 0.20 -14.21
N LEU A 11 3.64 -0.64 -14.46
CA LEU A 11 2.88 -1.25 -13.38
C LEU A 11 3.74 -2.21 -12.54
N TYR A 12 4.60 -3.01 -13.19
CA TYR A 12 5.52 -3.91 -12.50
C TYR A 12 6.48 -3.16 -11.58
N ARG A 13 7.11 -2.06 -12.03
CA ARG A 13 7.97 -1.23 -11.17
C ARG A 13 7.26 -0.63 -9.96
N ILE A 14 5.98 -0.28 -10.10
CA ILE A 14 5.16 0.17 -8.96
C ILE A 14 4.95 -0.99 -7.98
N ALA A 15 4.61 -2.17 -8.50
CA ALA A 15 4.40 -3.36 -7.68
C ALA A 15 5.67 -3.74 -6.93
N GLU A 16 6.81 -3.80 -7.62
CA GLU A 16 8.12 -4.14 -7.05
C GLU A 16 8.51 -3.26 -5.86
N ARG A 17 8.37 -1.93 -5.99
CA ARG A 17 8.62 -0.99 -4.88
C ARG A 17 7.67 -1.14 -3.69
N GLN A 18 6.54 -1.80 -3.91
CA GLN A 18 5.48 -2.00 -2.93
C GLN A 18 5.29 -3.48 -2.64
N ALA A 19 6.37 -4.26 -2.61
CA ALA A 19 6.38 -5.68 -2.26
C ALA A 19 5.43 -6.56 -3.11
N GLY A 20 5.28 -6.24 -4.39
CA GLY A 20 4.39 -6.91 -5.33
C GLY A 20 2.95 -6.39 -5.34
N TYR A 21 2.62 -5.39 -4.53
CA TYR A 21 1.27 -4.85 -4.41
C TYR A 21 1.07 -3.56 -5.20
N PHE A 22 -0.15 -3.32 -5.67
CA PHE A 22 -0.51 -2.06 -6.32
C PHE A 22 -1.99 -1.76 -6.17
N THR A 23 -2.35 -0.49 -6.31
CA THR A 23 -3.75 -0.05 -6.26
C THR A 23 -4.41 -0.04 -7.63
N ALA A 24 -5.73 -0.17 -7.67
CA ALA A 24 -6.53 0.05 -8.89
C ALA A 24 -6.23 1.41 -9.52
N ARG A 25 -5.96 2.43 -8.69
CA ARG A 25 -5.63 3.78 -9.16
C ARG A 25 -4.27 3.82 -9.85
N GLN A 26 -3.26 3.15 -9.30
CA GLN A 26 -1.94 3.02 -9.93
C GLN A 26 -2.02 2.24 -11.25
N ALA A 27 -2.75 1.13 -11.27
CA ALA A 27 -2.99 0.37 -12.51
C ALA A 27 -3.67 1.23 -13.58
N ARG A 28 -4.70 2.01 -13.20
CA ARG A 28 -5.36 2.96 -14.11
C ARG A 28 -4.40 4.03 -14.65
N GLN A 29 -3.51 4.56 -13.80
CA GLN A 29 -2.47 5.50 -14.22
C GLN A 29 -1.43 4.87 -15.15
N ALA A 30 -1.27 3.53 -15.12
CA ALA A 30 -0.47 2.75 -16.05
C ALA A 30 -1.27 2.24 -17.26
N GLY A 31 -2.50 2.70 -17.49
CA GLY A 31 -3.31 2.36 -18.66
C GLY A 31 -4.19 1.10 -18.52
N TYR A 32 -4.25 0.48 -17.34
CA TYR A 32 -5.13 -0.67 -17.11
C TYR A 32 -6.55 -0.22 -16.77
N SER A 33 -7.51 -0.60 -17.62
CA SER A 33 -8.93 -0.43 -17.32
C SER A 33 -9.39 -1.40 -16.23
N ALA A 34 -10.58 -1.15 -15.66
CA ALA A 34 -11.22 -2.10 -14.76
C ALA A 34 -11.45 -3.47 -15.41
N SER A 35 -11.81 -3.51 -16.69
CA SER A 35 -11.98 -4.75 -17.45
C SER A 35 -10.67 -5.54 -17.60
N LEU A 36 -9.54 -4.86 -17.82
CA LEU A 36 -8.23 -5.51 -17.88
C LEU A 36 -7.79 -6.03 -16.52
N LEU A 37 -8.04 -5.29 -15.43
CA LEU A 37 -7.80 -5.79 -14.08
C LEU A 37 -8.62 -7.06 -13.79
N THR A 38 -9.90 -7.09 -14.18
CA THR A 38 -10.75 -8.27 -14.06
C THR A 38 -10.22 -9.43 -14.89
N TYR A 39 -9.83 -9.19 -16.15
CA TYR A 39 -9.22 -10.20 -17.01
C TYR A 39 -7.97 -10.80 -16.36
N HIS A 40 -7.00 -9.98 -15.96
CA HIS A 40 -5.76 -10.44 -15.33
C HIS A 40 -5.98 -11.10 -13.97
N THR A 41 -7.05 -10.75 -13.25
CA THR A 41 -7.44 -11.46 -12.03
C THR A 41 -7.99 -12.85 -12.35
N LYS A 42 -8.82 -12.98 -13.38
CA LYS A 42 -9.37 -14.27 -13.83
C LYS A 42 -8.32 -15.19 -14.41
N THR A 43 -7.33 -14.66 -15.13
CA THR A 43 -6.23 -15.44 -15.72
C THR A 43 -5.08 -15.68 -14.73
N GLY A 44 -5.22 -15.25 -13.46
CA GLY A 44 -4.23 -15.49 -12.41
C GLY A 44 -2.97 -14.64 -12.47
N THR A 45 -2.85 -13.70 -13.41
CA THR A 45 -1.70 -12.76 -13.45
C THR A 45 -1.68 -11.86 -12.22
N PHE A 46 -2.85 -11.37 -11.82
CA PHE A 46 -3.04 -10.55 -10.63
C PHE A 46 -3.94 -11.27 -9.63
N GLN A 47 -3.75 -10.98 -8.36
CA GLN A 47 -4.63 -11.41 -7.28
C GLN A 47 -5.27 -10.17 -6.66
N ARG A 48 -6.59 -10.20 -6.45
CA ARG A 48 -7.28 -9.12 -5.75
C ARG A 48 -7.28 -9.42 -4.25
N VAL A 49 -6.39 -8.75 -3.51
CA VAL A 49 -6.17 -9.02 -2.07
C VAL A 49 -7.18 -8.27 -1.20
N ARG A 50 -7.57 -7.05 -1.61
CA ARG A 50 -8.65 -6.29 -0.97
C ARG A 50 -9.36 -5.41 -1.99
N ARG A 51 -10.42 -4.71 -1.58
CA ARG A 51 -11.07 -3.73 -2.44
C ARG A 51 -10.06 -2.64 -2.85
N GLY A 52 -9.74 -2.59 -4.14
CA GLY A 52 -8.86 -1.60 -4.72
C GLY A 52 -7.37 -1.88 -4.59
N VAL A 53 -6.97 -3.01 -3.98
CA VAL A 53 -5.59 -3.44 -3.81
C VAL A 53 -5.41 -4.81 -4.47
N TYR A 54 -4.40 -4.90 -5.32
CA TYR A 54 -4.05 -6.08 -6.08
C TYR A 54 -2.60 -6.45 -5.81
N ARG A 55 -2.25 -7.71 -6.07
CA ARG A 55 -0.92 -8.27 -5.99
C ARG A 55 -0.55 -8.90 -7.31
N TRP A 56 0.70 -8.77 -7.71
CA TRP A 56 1.24 -9.53 -8.84
C TRP A 56 1.47 -10.98 -8.39
N ALA A 57 0.81 -11.95 -9.02
CA ALA A 57 0.78 -13.32 -8.49
C ALA A 57 2.15 -14.00 -8.44
N ALA A 58 2.97 -13.75 -9.46
CA ALA A 58 4.33 -14.29 -9.58
C ALA A 58 5.38 -13.55 -8.70
N PHE A 59 4.99 -12.50 -7.98
CA PHE A 59 5.92 -11.83 -7.07
C PHE A 59 6.10 -12.70 -5.81
N PRO A 60 7.31 -12.82 -5.25
CA PRO A 60 7.53 -13.57 -4.01
C PRO A 60 6.73 -12.98 -2.85
N GLU A 61 6.47 -13.79 -1.82
CA GLU A 61 5.93 -13.26 -0.57
C GLU A 61 7.03 -12.48 0.16
N MET A 62 6.68 -11.30 0.66
CA MET A 62 7.61 -10.40 1.35
C MET A 62 7.14 -10.21 2.79
N PRO A 63 8.06 -9.91 3.73
CA PRO A 63 7.69 -9.45 5.05
C PRO A 63 6.72 -8.25 5.00
N HIS A 64 5.95 -8.06 6.07
CA HIS A 64 5.06 -6.90 6.25
C HIS A 64 3.98 -6.74 5.16
N ALA A 65 3.58 -7.83 4.51
CA ALA A 65 2.52 -7.83 3.49
C ALA A 65 1.23 -7.13 3.94
N ASP A 66 0.84 -7.35 5.18
CA ASP A 66 -0.31 -6.73 5.84
C ASP A 66 -0.16 -5.20 5.97
N LEU A 67 1.04 -4.69 6.31
CA LEU A 67 1.35 -3.26 6.35
C LEU A 67 1.20 -2.61 4.98
N PHE A 68 1.72 -3.24 3.91
CA PHE A 68 1.53 -2.77 2.54
C PHE A 68 0.06 -2.71 2.14
N ILE A 69 -0.71 -3.77 2.44
CA ILE A 69 -2.14 -3.81 2.12
C ILE A 69 -2.89 -2.70 2.87
N ALA A 70 -2.60 -2.50 4.16
CA ALA A 70 -3.21 -1.47 4.98
C ALA A 70 -2.89 -0.06 4.47
N TRP A 71 -1.61 0.23 4.22
CA TRP A 71 -1.13 1.51 3.71
C TRP A 71 -1.75 1.83 2.34
N LEU A 72 -1.68 0.91 1.38
CA LEU A 72 -2.25 1.11 0.03
C LEU A 72 -3.78 1.29 0.06
N ASN A 73 -4.47 0.65 1.01
CA ASN A 73 -5.91 0.81 1.19
C ASN A 73 -6.28 2.13 1.92
N ALA A 74 -5.43 2.64 2.80
CA ALA A 74 -5.58 3.94 3.43
C ALA A 74 -5.29 5.08 2.43
N GLY A 75 -4.31 4.87 1.55
CA GLY A 75 -3.94 5.76 0.47
C GLY A 75 -2.59 6.46 0.70
N PRO A 76 -2.13 7.25 -0.28
CA PRO A 76 -0.74 7.72 -0.36
C PRO A 76 -0.37 8.77 0.69
N LYS A 77 -1.34 9.30 1.43
CA LYS A 77 -1.11 10.26 2.52
C LYS A 77 -1.04 9.57 3.88
N ALA A 78 -1.20 8.25 3.93
CA ALA A 78 -1.05 7.47 5.13
C ALA A 78 0.42 7.16 5.40
N VAL A 79 0.79 7.17 6.66
CA VAL A 79 2.14 6.85 7.16
C VAL A 79 1.97 5.84 8.30
N LEU A 80 2.81 4.81 8.36
CA LEU A 80 2.85 3.86 9.48
C LEU A 80 3.14 4.64 10.77
N SER A 81 2.58 4.21 11.90
CA SER A 81 2.82 4.92 13.18
C SER A 81 2.69 3.99 14.38
N HIS A 82 3.05 4.52 15.56
CA HIS A 82 2.95 3.80 16.85
C HIS A 82 3.57 2.39 16.76
N ASP A 83 2.91 1.37 17.31
CA ASP A 83 3.40 -0.01 17.36
C ASP A 83 3.76 -0.57 15.98
N SER A 84 3.01 -0.22 14.93
CA SER A 84 3.35 -0.67 13.57
C SER A 84 4.61 -0.01 13.01
N ALA A 85 4.91 1.23 13.40
CA ALA A 85 6.19 1.84 13.06
C ALA A 85 7.32 1.21 13.87
N LEU A 86 7.14 1.01 15.18
CA LEU A 86 8.14 0.37 16.03
C LEU A 86 8.51 -1.04 15.53
N ALA A 87 7.51 -1.85 15.16
CA ALA A 87 7.71 -3.16 14.56
C ALA A 87 8.50 -3.07 13.24
N LEU A 88 8.16 -2.12 12.37
CA LEU A 88 8.89 -1.88 11.10
C LEU A 88 10.35 -1.43 11.32
N TYR A 89 10.65 -0.78 12.44
CA TYR A 89 12.01 -0.41 12.80
C TYR A 89 12.76 -1.52 13.57
N GLY A 90 12.12 -2.65 13.88
CA GLY A 90 12.69 -3.69 14.74
C GLY A 90 12.89 -3.22 16.19
N LEU A 91 12.12 -2.22 16.63
CA LEU A 91 12.20 -1.63 17.97
C LEU A 91 11.13 -2.21 18.93
N SER A 92 10.36 -3.19 18.48
CA SER A 92 9.35 -3.87 19.27
C SER A 92 9.08 -5.27 18.72
N ASP A 93 9.01 -6.26 19.61
CA ASP A 93 8.58 -7.63 19.29
C ASP A 93 7.06 -7.82 19.40
N LEU A 94 6.33 -6.75 19.74
CA LEU A 94 4.87 -6.81 19.84
C LEU A 94 4.27 -7.00 18.44
N LEU A 95 3.50 -8.09 18.28
CA LEU A 95 2.58 -8.24 17.16
C LEU A 95 1.35 -7.35 17.43
N PRO A 96 1.17 -6.23 16.73
CA PRO A 96 0.07 -5.32 17.02
C PRO A 96 -1.26 -5.98 16.70
N GLY A 97 -2.24 -5.89 17.61
CA GLY A 97 -3.61 -6.38 17.35
C GLY A 97 -4.31 -5.63 16.21
N GLU A 98 -3.83 -4.43 15.86
CA GLU A 98 -4.27 -3.63 14.71
C GLU A 98 -3.07 -2.97 14.02
N ILE A 99 -3.19 -2.64 12.73
CA ILE A 99 -2.16 -1.84 12.03
C ILE A 99 -2.42 -0.35 12.27
N HIS A 100 -1.41 0.37 12.75
CA HIS A 100 -1.50 1.78 13.09
C HIS A 100 -1.01 2.66 11.93
N LEU A 101 -1.87 3.57 11.49
CA LEU A 101 -1.57 4.55 10.45
C LEU A 101 -1.93 5.95 10.91
N THR A 102 -1.06 6.92 10.64
CA THR A 102 -1.37 8.35 10.71
C THR A 102 -1.84 8.84 9.35
N VAL A 103 -2.98 9.53 9.30
CA VAL A 103 -3.58 10.10 8.09
C VAL A 103 -4.02 11.56 8.30
N PRO A 104 -4.14 12.36 7.24
CA PRO A 104 -4.82 13.65 7.33
C PRO A 104 -6.28 13.46 7.79
N ARG A 105 -6.84 14.45 8.48
CA ARG A 105 -8.22 14.40 9.01
C ARG A 105 -9.27 14.12 7.93
N THR A 106 -9.04 14.56 6.70
CA THR A 106 -9.92 14.31 5.54
C THR A 106 -9.92 12.87 5.02
N ALA A 107 -8.96 12.04 5.46
CA ALA A 107 -8.80 10.66 5.04
C ALA A 107 -9.15 9.64 6.15
N SER A 108 -9.53 10.11 7.35
CA SER A 108 -9.90 9.26 8.48
C SER A 108 -11.26 8.60 8.27
N ARG A 109 -11.26 7.40 7.69
CA ARG A 109 -12.46 6.56 7.54
C ARG A 109 -12.19 5.20 8.17
N ARG A 110 -13.13 4.69 8.97
CA ARG A 110 -12.98 3.41 9.69
C ARG A 110 -12.59 2.27 8.74
N ARG A 111 -11.64 1.44 9.16
CA ARG A 111 -11.15 0.26 8.44
C ARG A 111 -10.97 -0.88 9.43
N ARG A 112 -11.42 -2.09 9.08
CA ARG A 112 -11.24 -3.27 9.92
C ARG A 112 -9.77 -3.67 9.95
N GLY A 113 -9.25 -3.89 11.16
CA GLY A 113 -7.85 -4.27 11.43
C GLY A 113 -6.85 -3.11 11.29
N VAL A 114 -7.33 -1.86 11.24
CA VAL A 114 -6.49 -0.68 11.07
C VAL A 114 -6.93 0.42 12.04
N ARG A 115 -6.03 0.83 12.92
CA ARG A 115 -6.18 1.99 13.80
C ARG A 115 -5.71 3.24 13.07
N LEU A 116 -6.63 4.17 12.79
CA LEU A 116 -6.28 5.45 12.17
C LEU A 116 -6.11 6.54 13.23
N HIS A 117 -4.97 7.21 13.15
CA HIS A 117 -4.62 8.40 13.91
C HIS A 117 -4.65 9.60 12.97
N THR A 118 -4.98 10.78 13.49
CA THR A 118 -5.02 11.99 12.67
C THR A 118 -3.99 13.01 13.13
N ALA A 119 -3.03 13.31 12.25
CA ALA A 119 -2.08 14.40 12.44
C ALA A 119 -1.69 14.99 11.07
N ARG A 120 -1.11 16.19 11.08
CA ARG A 120 -0.45 16.77 9.91
C ARG A 120 1.04 16.47 10.02
N LEU A 121 1.51 15.49 9.27
CA LEU A 121 2.94 15.19 9.14
C LEU A 121 3.55 16.07 8.05
N ARG A 122 4.69 16.68 8.34
CA ARG A 122 5.50 17.41 7.38
C ARG A 122 6.32 16.40 6.55
N PRO A 123 6.63 16.69 5.28
CA PRO A 123 7.39 15.76 4.43
C PRO A 123 8.76 15.36 5.02
N ASP A 124 9.42 16.24 5.77
CA ASP A 124 10.71 15.99 6.44
C ASP A 124 10.59 15.12 7.70
N GLU A 125 9.37 14.85 8.16
CA GLU A 125 9.09 13.94 9.28
C GLU A 125 8.81 12.51 8.81
N VAL A 126 8.74 12.27 7.50
CA VAL A 126 8.41 10.98 6.90
C VAL A 126 9.60 10.48 6.09
N THR A 127 9.98 9.23 6.33
CA THR A 127 10.99 8.51 5.56
C THR A 127 10.41 7.23 4.96
N GLU A 128 11.13 6.62 4.03
CA GLU A 128 10.79 5.30 3.49
C GLU A 128 11.64 4.24 4.22
N ARG A 129 10.97 3.24 4.80
CA ARG A 129 11.59 2.08 5.43
C ARG A 129 10.98 0.83 4.82
N GLU A 130 11.83 0.00 4.21
CA GLU A 130 11.42 -1.24 3.53
C GLU A 130 10.29 -1.03 2.51
N GLY A 131 10.28 0.12 1.82
CA GLY A 131 9.23 0.47 0.84
C GLY A 131 7.93 1.02 1.45
N LEU A 132 7.87 1.20 2.77
CA LEU A 132 6.72 1.76 3.49
C LEU A 132 7.04 3.15 4.07
N PRO A 133 6.10 4.10 4.05
CA PRO A 133 6.30 5.39 4.68
C PRO A 133 6.17 5.27 6.21
N ALA A 134 7.19 5.71 6.94
CA ALA A 134 7.22 5.70 8.40
C ALA A 134 7.74 7.05 8.92
N PRO A 135 7.51 7.39 10.20
CA PRO A 135 8.04 8.62 10.78
C PRO A 135 9.56 8.50 10.90
N HIS A 136 10.28 9.60 10.73
CA HIS A 136 11.72 9.64 10.98
C HIS A 136 11.97 9.47 12.49
N ILE A 137 12.58 8.35 12.88
CA ILE A 137 13.07 8.15 14.26
C ILE A 137 14.51 8.70 14.32
N ARG A 138 14.79 9.54 15.31
CA ARG A 138 16.15 10.04 15.59
C ARG A 138 16.79 9.21 16.67
#